data_AF-A0A4C1WYW7-F1
#
_entry.id   AF-A0A4C1WYW7-F1
#
_cell.length_a   1.000
_cell.length_b   1.000
_cell.length_c   1.000
_cell.angle_alpha   90.00
_cell.angle_beta   90.00
_cell.angle_gamma   90.00
#
_symmetry.space_group_name_H-M   'P 1'
#
loop_
_entity.id
_entity.type
_entity.pdbx_description
1 polymer ?
#
loop_
_entity_poly.entity_id
_entity_poly.type
_entity_poly.pdbx_seq_one_letter_code
_entity_poly.pdbx_strand_id
1 'polypeptide(L)'
;MKPSRLQDHFNKMHPDKKDKNVAYFQDLEKKHNAQPSVSKLFSVAAKQDDDGLRASYNISLLIAHTVSCNNDNLLVYCQHLENLHSNFIERFQDILKLEIPDWVLDPFSNVNIAISPQLEEELIELTTNEEIKIKYKNGYQQFWLQKSSPQDCGLSLKDF
;
A
#
# COMPACT_ATOMS: atom_id res chain seq x y z
N MET A 1 -22.33 10.68 17.20
CA MET A 1 -23.63 10.39 16.54
C MET A 1 -24.79 10.08 17.51
N LYS A 2 -26.01 10.58 17.22
CA LYS A 2 -27.25 10.14 17.89
C LYS A 2 -27.75 8.81 17.28
N PRO A 3 -28.23 7.84 18.06
CA PRO A 3 -28.58 6.49 17.58
C PRO A 3 -29.56 6.46 16.39
N SER A 4 -30.50 7.40 16.35
CA SER A 4 -31.49 7.50 15.27
C SER A 4 -30.88 7.79 13.90
N ARG A 5 -29.85 8.64 13.83
CA ARG A 5 -29.22 9.03 12.57
C ARG A 5 -28.44 7.88 11.93
N LEU A 6 -27.82 7.04 12.75
CA LEU A 6 -27.10 5.87 12.27
C LEU A 6 -28.07 4.79 11.75
N GLN A 7 -29.20 4.59 12.44
CA GLN A 7 -30.24 3.67 11.99
C GLN A 7 -30.85 4.11 10.65
N ASP A 8 -31.23 5.38 10.53
CA ASP A 8 -31.78 5.96 9.30
C ASP A 8 -30.78 5.85 8.14
N HIS A 9 -29.50 6.04 8.44
CA HIS A 9 -28.42 5.89 7.47
C HIS A 9 -28.28 4.45 6.97
N PHE A 10 -28.22 3.46 7.87
CA PHE A 10 -28.18 2.04 7.49
C PHE A 10 -29.40 1.65 6.64
N ASN A 11 -30.58 2.13 7.02
CA ASN A 11 -31.81 1.88 6.28
C ASN A 11 -31.79 2.48 4.87
N LYS A 12 -31.16 3.66 4.69
CA LYS A 12 -31.09 4.37 3.42
C LYS A 12 -29.98 3.86 2.49
N MET A 13 -28.79 3.63 3.03
CA MET A 13 -27.57 3.37 2.24
C MET A 13 -27.18 1.89 2.22
N HIS A 14 -27.51 1.11 3.25
CA HIS A 14 -27.16 -0.31 3.36
C HIS A 14 -28.35 -1.18 3.81
N PRO A 15 -29.46 -1.19 3.06
CA PRO A 15 -30.69 -1.88 3.45
C PRO A 15 -30.49 -3.40 3.60
N ASP A 16 -29.48 -3.97 2.94
CA ASP A 16 -29.09 -5.38 3.02
C ASP A 16 -28.32 -5.74 4.30
N LYS A 17 -27.82 -4.75 5.04
CA LYS A 17 -27.00 -4.93 6.26
C LYS A 17 -27.74 -4.53 7.55
N LYS A 18 -28.93 -3.94 7.43
CA LYS A 18 -29.68 -3.36 8.58
C LYS A 18 -30.04 -4.38 9.66
N ASP A 19 -30.24 -5.65 9.29
CA ASP A 19 -30.68 -6.73 10.20
C ASP A 19 -29.55 -7.71 10.54
N LYS A 20 -28.29 -7.38 10.22
CA LYS A 20 -27.16 -8.27 10.47
C LYS A 20 -26.72 -8.21 11.92
N ASN A 21 -26.41 -9.38 12.47
CA ASN A 21 -26.07 -9.55 13.87
C ASN A 21 -24.56 -9.31 14.14
N VAL A 22 -24.19 -9.29 15.43
CA VAL A 22 -22.81 -9.07 15.88
C VAL A 22 -21.83 -10.08 15.27
N ALA A 23 -22.23 -11.33 15.06
CA ALA A 23 -21.37 -12.37 14.49
C ALA A 23 -20.93 -12.02 13.05
N TYR A 24 -21.82 -11.44 12.24
CA TYR A 24 -21.47 -10.97 10.89
C TYR A 24 -20.36 -9.92 10.91
N PHE A 25 -20.41 -8.98 11.87
CA PHE A 25 -19.40 -7.92 11.98
C PHE A 25 -18.07 -8.44 12.55
N GLN A 26 -18.11 -9.42 13.45
CA GLN A 26 -16.89 -10.10 13.94
C GLN A 26 -16.18 -10.88 12.82
N ASP A 27 -16.92 -11.53 11.93
CA ASP A 27 -16.32 -12.21 10.78
C ASP A 27 -15.75 -11.22 9.74
N LEU A 28 -16.40 -10.06 9.57
CA LEU A 28 -15.86 -8.95 8.77
C LEU A 28 -14.55 -8.42 9.33
N GLU A 29 -14.49 -8.20 10.65
CA GLU A 29 -13.28 -7.74 11.35
C GLU A 29 -12.14 -8.76 11.22
N LYS A 30 -12.41 -10.05 11.41
CA LYS A 30 -11.41 -11.11 11.19
C LYS A 30 -10.90 -11.12 9.75
N LYS A 31 -11.78 -10.90 8.77
CA LYS A 31 -11.42 -10.83 7.35
C LYS A 31 -10.57 -9.59 7.04
N HIS A 32 -10.83 -8.47 7.70
CA HIS A 32 -10.03 -7.25 7.60
C HIS A 32 -8.63 -7.45 8.21
N ASN A 33 -8.54 -8.03 9.41
CA ASN A 33 -7.26 -8.32 10.06
C ASN A 33 -6.44 -9.41 9.34
N ALA A 34 -7.08 -10.19 8.47
CA ALA A 34 -6.41 -11.12 7.58
C ALA A 34 -5.85 -10.46 6.30
N GLN A 35 -6.17 -9.19 6.00
CA GLN A 35 -5.55 -8.48 4.89
C GLN A 35 -4.04 -8.25 5.16
N PRO A 36 -3.18 -8.40 4.16
CA PRO A 36 -1.74 -8.24 4.33
C PRO A 36 -1.38 -6.77 4.56
N SER A 37 -0.67 -6.49 5.65
CA SER A 37 -0.05 -5.18 5.87
C SER A 37 1.05 -4.90 4.84
N VAL A 38 1.40 -3.63 4.65
CA VAL A 38 2.48 -3.22 3.73
C VAL A 38 3.81 -3.89 4.05
N SER A 39 4.15 -4.01 5.35
CA SER A 39 5.30 -4.81 5.80
C SER A 39 5.22 -6.27 5.37
N LYS A 40 4.03 -6.88 5.42
CA LYS A 40 3.78 -8.26 4.99
C LYS A 40 3.81 -8.41 3.47
N LEU A 41 3.37 -7.39 2.72
CA LEU A 41 3.47 -7.33 1.26
C LEU A 41 4.94 -7.22 0.80
N PHE A 42 5.74 -6.34 1.41
CA PHE A 42 7.17 -6.25 1.15
C PHE A 42 7.91 -7.54 1.53
N SER A 43 7.53 -8.16 2.64
CA SER A 43 8.10 -9.46 3.06
C SER A 43 7.72 -10.60 2.11
N VAL A 44 6.54 -10.57 1.51
CA VAL A 44 6.11 -11.57 0.51
C VAL A 44 6.83 -11.34 -0.82
N ALA A 45 6.94 -10.09 -1.28
CA ALA A 45 7.71 -9.74 -2.48
C ALA A 45 9.19 -10.10 -2.35
N ALA A 46 9.80 -9.85 -1.18
CA ALA A 46 11.18 -10.24 -0.88
C ALA A 46 11.43 -11.75 -0.94
N LYS A 47 10.41 -12.58 -0.66
CA LYS A 47 10.50 -14.05 -0.75
C LYS A 47 10.34 -14.58 -2.18
N GLN A 48 9.80 -13.79 -3.10
CA GLN A 48 9.60 -14.20 -4.51
C GLN A 48 10.86 -13.95 -5.36
N ASP A 49 11.79 -13.13 -4.88
CA ASP A 49 13.00 -12.73 -5.62
C ASP A 49 14.27 -13.48 -5.17
N ASP A 50 14.09 -14.54 -4.37
CA ASP A 50 15.19 -15.34 -3.82
C ASP A 50 16.01 -16.03 -4.93
N ASP A 51 15.37 -16.38 -6.05
CA ASP A 51 16.04 -16.95 -7.22
C ASP A 51 16.93 -15.92 -7.95
N GLY A 52 16.46 -14.67 -8.08
CA GLY A 52 17.23 -13.57 -8.68
C GLY A 52 18.43 -13.19 -7.82
N LEU A 53 18.20 -13.03 -6.51
CA LEU A 53 19.25 -12.71 -5.54
C LEU A 53 20.30 -13.83 -5.46
N ARG A 54 19.86 -15.09 -5.46
CA ARG A 54 20.74 -16.27 -5.48
C ARG A 54 21.51 -16.39 -6.78
N ALA A 55 20.90 -16.08 -7.92
CA ALA A 55 21.58 -16.04 -9.21
C ALA A 55 22.63 -14.93 -9.25
N SER A 56 22.29 -13.72 -8.81
CA SER A 56 23.24 -12.59 -8.71
C SER A 56 24.41 -12.92 -7.78
N TYR A 57 24.14 -13.51 -6.60
CA TYR A 57 25.19 -13.97 -5.69
C TYR A 57 26.12 -15.01 -6.35
N ASN A 58 25.56 -16.01 -7.05
CA ASN A 58 26.35 -17.02 -7.75
C ASN A 58 27.22 -16.41 -8.86
N ILE A 59 26.71 -15.43 -9.61
CA ILE A 59 27.50 -14.70 -10.60
C ILE A 59 28.61 -13.88 -9.93
N SER A 60 28.32 -13.14 -8.87
CA SER A 60 29.33 -12.39 -8.10
C SER A 60 30.41 -13.31 -7.53
N LEU A 61 30.04 -14.48 -7.03
CA LEU A 61 30.99 -15.49 -6.51
C LEU A 61 31.88 -16.06 -7.62
N LEU A 62 31.30 -16.36 -8.80
CA LEU A 62 32.04 -16.78 -9.99
C LEU A 62 33.01 -15.69 -10.47
N ILE A 63 32.58 -14.43 -10.50
CA ILE A 63 33.46 -13.29 -10.83
C ILE A 63 34.57 -13.15 -9.78
N ALA A 64 34.26 -13.24 -8.49
CA ALA A 64 35.26 -13.18 -7.43
C ALA A 64 36.32 -14.28 -7.54
N HIS A 65 35.90 -15.51 -7.83
CA HIS A 65 36.80 -16.64 -8.03
C HIS A 65 37.60 -16.55 -9.34
N THR A 66 37.01 -16.04 -10.42
CA THR A 66 37.68 -15.93 -11.73
C THR A 66 38.56 -14.70 -11.86
N VAL A 67 38.24 -13.62 -11.14
CA VAL A 67 39.02 -12.37 -11.04
C VAL A 67 39.98 -12.44 -9.84
N SER A 68 40.45 -13.64 -9.47
CA SER A 68 41.56 -13.85 -8.53
C SER A 68 42.89 -13.39 -9.12
N CYS A 69 42.94 -12.14 -9.59
CA CYS A 69 44.12 -11.30 -9.76
C CYS A 69 43.82 -9.99 -9.01
N ASN A 70 44.38 -9.90 -7.80
CA ASN A 70 44.34 -8.79 -6.84
C ASN A 70 43.04 -8.63 -6.06
N ASN A 71 43.04 -9.27 -4.89
CA ASN A 71 42.06 -9.17 -3.79
C ASN A 71 41.67 -7.70 -3.47
N ASP A 72 42.58 -6.77 -3.71
CA ASP A 72 42.40 -5.33 -3.46
C ASP A 72 41.26 -4.71 -4.30
N ASN A 73 41.10 -5.10 -5.56
CA ASN A 73 40.04 -4.56 -6.43
C ASN A 73 38.65 -5.06 -5.99
N LEU A 74 38.57 -6.31 -5.54
CA LEU A 74 37.33 -6.88 -5.04
C LEU A 74 36.93 -6.23 -3.72
N LEU A 75 37.90 -5.95 -2.84
CA LEU A 75 37.67 -5.23 -1.59
C LEU A 75 37.15 -3.82 -1.84
N VAL A 76 37.72 -3.09 -2.81
CA VAL A 76 37.22 -1.75 -3.21
C VAL A 76 35.80 -1.83 -3.75
N TYR A 77 35.48 -2.86 -4.54
CA TYR A 77 34.13 -3.06 -5.05
C TYR A 77 33.12 -3.36 -3.93
N CYS A 78 33.45 -4.27 -3.01
CA CYS A 78 32.61 -4.54 -1.84
C CYS A 78 32.38 -3.28 -1.00
N GLN A 79 33.45 -2.51 -0.74
CA GLN A 79 33.33 -1.24 -0.01
C GLN A 79 32.43 -0.24 -0.72
N HIS A 80 32.50 -0.17 -2.05
CA HIS A 80 31.62 0.71 -2.83
C HIS A 80 30.14 0.30 -2.69
N LEU A 81 29.84 -1.01 -2.74
CA LEU A 81 28.47 -1.50 -2.54
C LEU A 81 27.94 -1.20 -1.13
N GLU A 82 28.78 -1.34 -0.10
CA GLU A 82 28.41 -0.99 1.28
C GLU A 82 28.13 0.52 1.44
N ASN A 83 28.96 1.36 0.83
CA ASN A 83 28.77 2.81 0.83
C ASN A 83 27.49 3.20 0.08
N LEU A 84 27.24 2.56 -1.06
CA LEU A 84 26.03 2.77 -1.84
C LEU A 84 24.81 2.36 -1.01
N HIS A 85 24.81 1.17 -0.41
CA HIS A 85 23.74 0.70 0.45
C HIS A 85 23.45 1.66 1.61
N SER A 86 24.50 2.12 2.29
CA SER A 86 24.40 3.10 3.37
C SER A 86 23.80 4.43 2.88
N ASN A 87 24.23 4.91 1.72
CA ASN A 87 23.68 6.13 1.11
C ASN A 87 22.20 5.99 0.75
N PHE A 88 21.78 4.84 0.23
CA PHE A 88 20.35 4.55 -0.04
C PHE A 88 19.53 4.53 1.26
N ILE A 89 20.04 3.87 2.31
CA ILE A 89 19.35 3.84 3.61
C ILE A 89 19.20 5.26 4.17
N GLU A 90 20.26 6.06 4.14
CA GLU A 90 20.25 7.42 4.67
C GLU A 90 19.31 8.32 3.86
N ARG A 91 19.43 8.28 2.52
CA ARG A 91 18.67 9.14 1.63
C ARG A 91 17.17 8.85 1.61
N PHE A 92 16.79 7.59 1.81
CA PHE A 92 15.39 7.15 1.79
C PHE A 92 14.88 6.76 3.18
N GLN A 93 15.57 7.18 4.23
CA GLN A 93 15.22 6.83 5.60
C GLN A 93 13.83 7.34 5.99
N ASP A 94 13.44 8.49 5.44
CA ASP A 94 12.11 9.09 5.59
C ASP A 94 11.01 8.23 4.97
N ILE A 95 11.23 7.70 3.76
CA ILE A 95 10.31 6.78 3.09
C ILE A 95 10.25 5.45 3.83
N LEU A 96 11.39 4.92 4.27
CA LEU A 96 11.47 3.64 5.00
C LEU A 96 10.79 3.71 6.37
N LYS A 97 10.80 4.87 7.01
CA LYS A 97 10.13 5.12 8.31
C LYS A 97 8.73 5.69 8.16
N LEU A 98 8.22 5.82 6.95
CA LEU A 98 6.89 6.39 6.71
C LEU A 98 5.82 5.44 7.26
N GLU A 99 5.13 5.87 8.30
CA GLU A 99 3.92 5.19 8.78
C GLU A 99 2.76 5.56 7.88
N ILE A 100 2.21 4.57 7.17
CA ILE A 100 0.99 4.76 6.37
C ILE A 100 -0.18 4.72 7.36
N PRO A 101 -0.93 5.82 7.52
CA PRO A 101 -2.07 5.83 8.43
C PRO A 101 -3.13 4.80 8.02
N ASP A 102 -3.81 4.21 8.99
CA ASP A 102 -4.82 3.17 8.75
C ASP A 102 -5.92 3.64 7.79
N TRP A 103 -6.28 4.93 7.82
CA TRP A 103 -7.28 5.51 6.90
C TRP A 103 -6.83 5.52 5.43
N VAL A 104 -5.53 5.52 5.14
CA VAL A 104 -5.02 5.44 3.76
C VAL A 104 -5.17 4.02 3.22
N LEU A 105 -5.02 3.02 4.10
CA LEU A 105 -5.18 1.61 3.76
C LEU A 105 -6.67 1.25 3.66
N ASP A 106 -7.47 1.63 4.66
CA ASP A 106 -8.92 1.49 4.68
C ASP A 106 -9.59 2.84 5.01
N PRO A 107 -9.92 3.64 3.98
CA PRO A 107 -10.60 4.92 4.14
C PRO A 107 -11.99 4.80 4.75
N PHE A 108 -12.56 3.59 4.78
CA PHE A 108 -13.89 3.30 5.28
C PHE A 108 -13.87 2.74 6.70
N SER A 109 -12.68 2.44 7.25
CA SER A 109 -12.53 2.01 8.63
C SER A 109 -12.93 3.17 9.56
N ASN A 110 -13.88 2.91 10.45
CA ASN A 110 -14.20 3.86 11.51
C ASN A 110 -13.00 3.84 12.47
N VAL A 111 -12.13 4.82 12.33
CA VAL A 111 -11.09 5.09 13.31
C VAL A 111 -11.68 6.13 14.25
N ASN A 112 -11.79 5.76 15.52
CA ASN A 112 -12.32 6.58 16.62
C ASN A 112 -11.33 7.70 16.97
N ILE A 113 -10.97 8.50 15.98
CA ILE A 113 -10.10 9.67 16.12
C ILE A 113 -10.98 10.74 16.76
N ALA A 114 -10.45 11.47 17.74
CA ALA A 114 -11.10 12.66 18.27
C ALA A 114 -11.13 13.73 17.17
N ILE A 115 -12.16 13.66 16.33
CA ILE A 115 -12.29 14.41 15.09
C ILE A 115 -13.20 15.61 15.34
N SER A 116 -12.90 16.76 14.73
CA SER A 116 -13.77 17.93 14.80
C SER A 116 -15.14 17.65 14.17
N PRO A 117 -16.22 18.34 14.57
CA PRO A 117 -17.56 18.08 14.03
C PRO A 117 -17.66 18.19 12.50
N GLN A 118 -16.86 19.05 11.86
CA GLN A 118 -16.81 19.16 10.39
C GLN A 118 -16.20 17.91 9.74
N LEU A 119 -15.11 17.39 10.28
CA LEU A 119 -14.44 16.20 9.73
C LEU A 119 -15.26 14.92 10.00
N GLU A 120 -16.10 14.88 11.05
CA GLU A 120 -17.06 13.77 11.28
C GLU A 120 -18.08 13.67 10.13
N GLU A 121 -18.55 14.81 9.59
CA GLU A 121 -19.50 14.84 8.48
C GLU A 121 -18.86 14.39 7.16
N GLU A 122 -17.65 14.86 6.86
CA GLU A 122 -16.89 14.44 5.67
C GLU A 122 -16.55 12.94 5.70
N LEU A 123 -16.17 12.40 6.86
CA LEU A 123 -15.94 10.97 7.03
C LEU A 123 -17.22 10.15 6.86
N ILE A 124 -18.36 10.65 7.32
CA ILE A 124 -19.65 9.99 7.07
C ILE A 124 -19.97 10.00 5.58
N GLU A 125 -19.74 11.11 4.87
CA GLU A 125 -19.97 11.16 3.42
C GLU A 125 -19.05 10.18 2.67
N LEU A 126 -17.75 10.18 2.97
CA LEU A 126 -16.77 9.26 2.39
C LEU A 126 -17.09 7.79 2.70
N THR A 127 -17.37 7.47 3.97
CA THR A 127 -17.65 6.10 4.41
C THR A 127 -18.95 5.54 3.82
N THR A 128 -19.78 6.38 3.20
CA THR A 128 -21.14 6.00 2.76
C THR A 128 -21.37 6.20 1.27
N ASN A 129 -20.38 6.77 0.57
CA ASN A 129 -20.37 6.89 -0.88
C ASN A 129 -20.12 5.52 -1.55
N GLU A 130 -21.18 4.92 -2.08
CA GLU A 130 -21.12 3.62 -2.77
C GLU A 130 -20.32 3.67 -4.08
N GLU A 131 -20.29 4.80 -4.79
CA GLU A 131 -19.49 4.93 -6.02
C GLU A 131 -18.00 4.81 -5.72
N ILE A 132 -17.55 5.49 -4.65
CA ILE A 132 -16.17 5.42 -4.15
C ILE A 132 -15.87 4.02 -3.63
N LYS A 133 -16.78 3.37 -2.90
CA LYS A 133 -16.62 1.97 -2.46
C LYS A 133 -16.47 1.00 -3.63
N ILE A 134 -17.23 1.18 -4.70
CA ILE A 134 -17.14 0.36 -5.91
C ILE A 134 -15.77 0.54 -6.56
N LYS A 135 -15.25 1.77 -6.65
CA LYS A 135 -13.90 2.05 -7.17
C LYS A 135 -12.82 1.46 -6.28
N TYR A 136 -13.03 1.45 -4.96
CA TYR A 136 -12.12 0.86 -3.99
C TYR A 136 -12.12 -0.68 -4.00
N LYS A 137 -13.12 -1.36 -4.60
CA LYS A 137 -13.16 -2.84 -4.65
C LYS A 137 -11.89 -3.49 -5.22
N ASN A 138 -11.15 -2.76 -6.05
CA ASN A 138 -9.89 -3.23 -6.64
C ASN A 138 -8.65 -2.96 -5.75
N GLY A 139 -8.84 -2.53 -4.51
CA GLY A 139 -7.79 -2.24 -3.53
C GLY A 139 -7.27 -0.80 -3.58
N TYR A 140 -6.62 -0.40 -2.49
CA TYR A 140 -6.10 0.96 -2.31
C TYR A 140 -5.10 1.37 -3.40
N GLN A 141 -4.32 0.42 -3.96
CA GLN A 141 -3.35 0.72 -5.00
C GLN A 141 -4.03 1.27 -6.25
N GLN A 142 -5.07 0.59 -6.75
CA GLN A 142 -5.82 1.04 -7.93
C GLN A 142 -6.68 2.27 -7.64
N PHE A 143 -7.16 2.37 -6.40
CA PHE A 143 -7.99 3.48 -5.96
C PHE A 143 -7.22 4.80 -5.86
N TRP A 144 -5.99 4.78 -5.34
CA TRP A 144 -5.15 5.98 -5.19
C TRP A 144 -4.29 6.28 -6.42
N LEU A 145 -3.79 5.26 -7.11
CA LEU A 145 -2.95 5.44 -8.31
C LEU A 145 -3.78 5.61 -9.58
N GLN A 146 -4.95 6.27 -9.51
CA GLN A 146 -5.85 6.43 -10.66
C GLN A 146 -5.05 7.00 -11.83
N LYS A 147 -4.75 6.15 -12.81
CA LYS A 147 -4.22 6.60 -14.08
C LYS A 147 -5.38 7.37 -14.70
N SER A 148 -5.26 8.68 -14.82
CA SER A 148 -6.18 9.45 -15.66
C SER A 148 -6.24 8.70 -16.99
N SER A 149 -7.42 8.19 -17.35
CA SER A 149 -7.64 7.75 -18.71
C SER A 149 -7.26 8.93 -19.60
N PRO A 150 -6.47 8.74 -20.66
CA PRO A 150 -6.24 9.80 -21.63
C PRO A 150 -7.56 9.98 -22.40
N GLN A 151 -8.48 10.75 -21.82
CA GLN A 151 -9.55 11.38 -22.55
C GLN A 151 -9.16 12.85 -22.72
N ASP A 152 -8.94 13.21 -23.98
CA ASP A 152 -8.62 14.54 -24.51
C ASP A 152 -7.28 15.17 -24.10
N CYS A 153 -6.20 14.67 -24.70
CA CYS A 153 -5.22 15.58 -25.28
C CYS A 153 -5.08 15.20 -26.76
N GLY A 154 -5.83 15.89 -27.61
CA GLY A 154 -5.72 15.79 -29.07
C GLY A 154 -4.38 16.33 -29.57
N LEU A 155 -3.30 15.59 -29.32
CA LEU A 155 -2.06 15.75 -30.06
C LEU A 155 -1.71 14.39 -30.66
N SER A 156 -2.00 14.28 -31.95
CA SER A 156 -1.62 13.18 -32.80
C SER A 156 -0.11 13.17 -32.96
N LEU A 157 0.51 11.99 -32.94
CA LEU A 157 1.93 11.75 -33.26
C LEU A 157 2.25 11.98 -34.76
N LYS A 158 1.56 12.95 -35.40
CA LYS A 158 1.80 13.46 -36.75
C LYS A 158 2.35 14.89 -36.73
N ASP A 159 2.52 15.47 -35.55
CA ASP A 159 3.03 16.82 -35.36
C ASP A 159 4.52 16.86 -34.96
N PHE A 160 5.26 15.77 -35.21
CA PHE A 160 6.72 15.72 -35.22
C PHE A 160 7.24 15.21 -36.57
#